data_AF-A0AAU7TEW1-F1
#
_entry.id   AF-A0AAU7TEW1-F1
#
_cell.length_a   1.000
_cell.length_b   1.000
_cell.length_c   1.000
_cell.angle_alpha   90.00
_cell.angle_beta   90.00
_cell.angle_gamma   90.00
#
_symmetry.space_group_name_H-M   'P 1'
#
loop_
_entity.id
_entity.type
_entity.pdbx_description
1 polymer ?
#
loop_
_entity_poly.entity_id
_entity_poly.type
_entity_poly.pdbx_seq_one_letter_code
_entity_poly.pdbx_strand_id
1 'polypeptide(L)'
;MSPSPSPSPTPTPTPSPSPTPTPTETPTSKAAAAAWSITLDQPAASWEDRPTVFTGKISQPITGSYITLWQRVPGAWVLRAATRTTTGGVYRFSYVSAYTGTWAFRTMIGVKAETALAISDYRTVPIQDRKIVVNTPAPWYATLTGVSVTGKMVPAEPGKELALQEYLGSGRWRLVNIAKMDAAGNFRLRMPDDLPATRTVRVVTRYVTQSEMEYSAPATIVIKAALNPKVYAVSAAMVPYTYRAGCPVRPSSLRLLQLNYWGFDGRVHRGELILRDAAVPKMITVWNSTLAAKFPIRQMRRVDVFGGSDIKSMAADNTSAFNCRRVTGDPYSLSPHSYGWAIDINTVENPYLAANGVWYPSNGTAYIKRSPARPGMLFSTSTATKALIGQGYFWGANWAKPDYQHFQPK
;
A
#
# COMPACT_ATOMS: atom_id res chain seq x y z
N MET A 1 -69.02 -108.68 46.36
CA MET A 1 -69.37 -107.52 45.51
C MET A 1 -68.18 -106.58 45.51
N SER A 2 -67.58 -106.34 44.34
CA SER A 2 -66.55 -105.32 44.04
C SER A 2 -67.18 -103.92 43.92
N PRO A 3 -66.43 -102.80 43.80
CA PRO A 3 -65.03 -102.53 44.22
C PRO A 3 -64.74 -101.07 44.72
N SER A 4 -63.51 -100.86 45.20
CA SER A 4 -62.61 -99.68 44.98
C SER A 4 -62.94 -98.26 45.52
N PRO A 5 -61.93 -97.36 45.68
CA PRO A 5 -60.48 -97.59 45.87
C PRO A 5 -59.75 -96.67 46.90
N SER A 6 -58.66 -97.23 47.43
CA SER A 6 -57.29 -96.70 47.72
C SER A 6 -57.01 -95.51 48.67
N PRO A 7 -56.02 -95.63 49.60
CA PRO A 7 -55.67 -94.62 50.61
C PRO A 7 -54.30 -93.92 50.35
N SER A 8 -53.99 -92.82 51.07
CA SER A 8 -52.59 -92.34 51.23
C SER A 8 -52.43 -91.27 52.32
N PRO A 9 -51.19 -91.06 52.85
CA PRO A 9 -50.94 -91.12 54.29
C PRO A 9 -50.57 -89.78 54.94
N THR A 10 -50.59 -89.76 56.27
CA THR A 10 -50.20 -88.63 57.14
C THR A 10 -48.70 -88.33 57.08
N PRO A 11 -48.29 -87.05 57.04
CA PRO A 11 -46.94 -86.63 57.41
C PRO A 11 -46.84 -85.78 58.69
N THR A 12 -45.66 -85.93 59.31
CA THR A 12 -45.04 -85.49 60.58
C THR A 12 -44.67 -83.97 60.60
N PRO A 13 -44.39 -83.32 61.76
CA PRO A 13 -44.44 -81.85 61.93
C PRO A 13 -43.15 -81.12 61.55
N THR A 14 -43.24 -79.79 61.36
CA THR A 14 -42.11 -78.90 61.01
C THR A 14 -41.64 -78.06 62.21
N PRO A 15 -40.31 -77.91 62.44
CA PRO A 15 -39.75 -77.18 63.58
C PRO A 15 -39.52 -75.66 63.34
N SER A 16 -39.35 -74.94 64.45
CA SER A 16 -39.18 -73.48 64.58
C SER A 16 -37.77 -72.98 64.19
N PRO A 17 -37.62 -71.77 63.60
CA PRO A 17 -36.32 -71.13 63.40
C PRO A 17 -35.87 -70.19 64.55
N SER A 18 -34.55 -70.08 64.68
CA SER A 18 -33.71 -69.43 65.70
C SER A 18 -33.46 -67.92 65.45
N PRO A 19 -33.05 -67.10 66.46
CA PRO A 19 -32.90 -65.65 66.33
C PRO A 19 -31.64 -65.19 65.55
N THR A 20 -31.77 -64.08 64.83
CA THR A 20 -30.77 -63.47 63.94
C THR A 20 -29.74 -62.59 64.70
N PRO A 21 -28.44 -62.64 64.35
CA PRO A 21 -27.37 -61.88 65.03
C PRO A 21 -27.21 -60.43 64.57
N THR A 22 -26.65 -59.60 65.46
CA THR A 22 -26.26 -58.18 65.29
C THR A 22 -25.15 -57.98 64.23
N PRO A 23 -25.23 -56.97 63.35
CA PRO A 23 -24.15 -56.64 62.42
C PRO A 23 -23.10 -55.70 63.05
N THR A 24 -21.83 -56.09 62.87
CA THR A 24 -20.60 -55.37 63.17
C THR A 24 -20.43 -54.12 62.29
N GLU A 25 -20.02 -52.99 62.88
CA GLU A 25 -19.63 -51.78 62.13
C GLU A 25 -18.45 -52.07 61.21
N THR A 26 -18.64 -51.81 59.92
CA THR A 26 -17.59 -51.84 58.90
C THR A 26 -16.79 -50.53 58.99
N PRO A 27 -15.44 -50.57 58.99
CA PRO A 27 -14.66 -49.34 58.97
C PRO A 27 -14.92 -48.59 57.66
N THR A 28 -15.50 -47.40 57.78
CA THR A 28 -15.71 -46.46 56.68
C THR A 28 -14.37 -46.20 55.99
N SER A 29 -14.26 -46.57 54.72
CA SER A 29 -13.11 -46.23 53.90
C SER A 29 -12.91 -44.71 53.94
N LYS A 30 -11.74 -44.27 54.42
CA LYS A 30 -11.26 -42.90 54.34
C LYS A 30 -11.47 -42.42 52.89
N ALA A 31 -12.37 -41.47 52.67
CA ALA A 31 -12.57 -40.84 51.38
C ALA A 31 -11.19 -40.42 50.86
N ALA A 32 -10.77 -40.99 49.72
CA ALA A 32 -9.55 -40.57 49.05
C ALA A 32 -9.67 -39.06 48.84
N ALA A 33 -8.78 -38.27 49.47
CA ALA A 33 -8.73 -36.84 49.26
C ALA A 33 -8.69 -36.60 47.74
N ALA A 34 -9.68 -35.88 47.21
CA ALA A 34 -9.79 -35.64 45.78
C ALA A 34 -8.46 -35.08 45.29
N ALA A 35 -7.74 -35.85 44.47
CA ALA A 35 -6.41 -35.49 43.99
C ALA A 35 -6.49 -34.11 43.33
N TRP A 36 -5.56 -33.23 43.71
CA TRP A 36 -5.45 -31.92 43.09
C TRP A 36 -5.20 -32.10 41.59
N SER A 37 -5.91 -31.34 40.75
CA SER A 37 -5.64 -31.28 39.32
C SER A 37 -5.60 -29.83 38.86
N ILE A 38 -4.86 -29.59 37.79
CA ILE A 38 -4.64 -28.27 37.20
C ILE A 38 -4.74 -28.39 35.69
N THR A 39 -5.52 -27.50 35.07
CA THR A 39 -5.60 -27.39 33.61
C THR A 39 -4.69 -26.27 33.13
N LEU A 40 -4.11 -26.43 31.94
CA LEU A 40 -3.49 -25.36 31.17
C LEU A 40 -4.25 -25.27 29.83
N ASP A 41 -4.88 -24.11 29.62
CA ASP A 41 -5.58 -23.83 28.36
C ASP A 41 -4.54 -23.72 27.23
N GLN A 42 -4.92 -24.11 26.01
CA GLN A 42 -4.03 -23.99 24.86
C GLN A 42 -3.77 -22.50 24.56
N PRO A 43 -2.53 -22.00 24.70
CA PRO A 43 -2.22 -20.62 24.37
C PRO A 43 -2.28 -20.41 22.86
N ALA A 44 -2.63 -19.20 22.44
CA ALA A 44 -2.51 -18.78 21.05
C ALA A 44 -1.02 -18.77 20.62
N ALA A 45 -0.78 -18.88 19.31
CA ALA A 45 0.54 -18.63 18.74
C ALA A 45 1.05 -17.23 19.16
N SER A 46 2.34 -17.14 19.47
CA SER A 46 2.97 -15.90 19.92
C SER A 46 4.31 -15.67 19.20
N TRP A 47 4.96 -14.57 19.55
CA TRP A 47 6.07 -13.95 18.82
C TRP A 47 7.24 -13.81 19.81
N GLU A 48 8.48 -13.80 19.35
CA GLU A 48 9.64 -13.70 20.25
C GLU A 48 9.70 -12.38 21.03
N ASP A 49 9.01 -11.35 20.55
CA ASP A 49 8.94 -10.01 21.13
C ASP A 49 7.57 -9.70 21.79
N ARG A 50 6.64 -10.65 21.82
CA ARG A 50 5.30 -10.48 22.43
C ARG A 50 5.02 -11.38 23.61
N PRO A 51 4.30 -10.88 24.63
CA PRO A 51 3.92 -11.72 25.75
C PRO A 51 2.90 -12.79 25.32
N THR A 52 3.28 -14.04 25.50
CA THR A 52 2.36 -15.19 25.44
C THR A 52 1.57 -15.22 26.75
N VAL A 53 0.24 -15.24 26.64
CA VAL A 53 -0.65 -15.33 27.79
C VAL A 53 -1.01 -16.80 28.04
N PHE A 54 -0.81 -17.26 29.27
CA PHE A 54 -1.19 -18.61 29.69
C PHE A 54 -2.27 -18.50 30.76
N THR A 55 -3.36 -19.26 30.60
CA THR A 55 -4.46 -19.32 31.57
C THR A 55 -4.77 -20.76 31.92
N GLY A 56 -5.44 -20.94 33.05
CA GLY A 56 -5.96 -22.22 33.45
C GLY A 56 -6.60 -22.15 34.83
N LYS A 57 -6.93 -23.33 35.36
CA LYS A 57 -7.67 -23.45 36.62
C LYS A 57 -7.20 -24.64 37.44
N ILE A 58 -7.28 -24.53 38.75
CA ILE A 58 -7.09 -25.65 39.69
C ILE A 58 -8.46 -26.25 40.10
N SER A 59 -8.52 -27.57 40.31
CA SER A 59 -9.76 -28.29 40.62
C SER A 59 -10.35 -27.94 41.99
N GLN A 60 -9.49 -27.64 42.95
CA GLN A 60 -9.88 -27.11 44.26
C GLN A 60 -9.72 -25.59 44.23
N PRO A 61 -10.80 -24.80 44.12
CA PRO A 61 -10.77 -23.38 43.77
C PRO A 61 -10.28 -22.46 44.90
N ILE A 62 -9.09 -22.74 45.43
CA ILE A 62 -8.46 -22.02 46.52
C ILE A 62 -7.77 -20.79 45.96
N THR A 63 -8.04 -19.65 46.58
CA THR A 63 -7.41 -18.37 46.25
C THR A 63 -6.05 -18.28 46.90
N GLY A 64 -5.07 -17.70 46.21
CA GLY A 64 -3.72 -17.49 46.73
C GLY A 64 -2.77 -18.69 46.61
N SER A 65 -3.22 -19.80 46.02
CA SER A 65 -2.38 -20.97 45.73
C SER A 65 -1.24 -20.59 44.78
N TYR A 66 -0.03 -21.03 45.11
CA TYR A 66 1.17 -20.69 44.34
C TYR A 66 1.28 -21.56 43.08
N ILE A 67 1.32 -20.95 41.90
CA ILE A 67 1.38 -21.63 40.60
C ILE A 67 2.63 -21.17 39.85
N THR A 68 3.31 -22.11 39.20
CA THR A 68 4.51 -21.85 38.41
C THR A 68 4.33 -22.27 36.95
N LEU A 69 4.92 -21.53 36.03
CA LEU A 69 4.98 -21.82 34.59
C LEU A 69 6.37 -22.34 34.22
N TRP A 70 6.41 -23.46 33.51
CA TRP A 70 7.64 -24.14 33.11
C TRP A 70 7.69 -24.33 31.61
N GLN A 71 8.86 -24.10 31.02
CA GLN A 71 9.14 -24.35 29.61
C GLN A 71 10.05 -25.57 29.47
N ARG A 72 9.75 -26.43 28.50
CA ARG A 72 10.64 -27.52 28.09
C ARG A 72 11.78 -26.95 27.25
N VAL A 73 13.01 -27.21 27.68
CA VAL A 73 14.25 -26.97 26.94
C VAL A 73 14.93 -28.33 26.70
N PRO A 74 15.98 -28.43 25.86
CA PRO A 74 16.69 -29.70 25.67
C PRO A 74 17.09 -30.32 27.02
N GLY A 75 16.59 -31.53 27.29
CA GLY A 75 16.91 -32.31 28.50
C GLY A 75 16.24 -31.87 29.82
N ALA A 76 15.50 -30.75 29.87
CA ALA A 76 15.00 -30.23 31.15
C ALA A 76 13.70 -29.41 31.05
N TRP A 77 13.05 -29.20 32.20
CA TRP A 77 12.02 -28.19 32.40
C TRP A 77 12.60 -27.02 33.18
N VAL A 78 12.46 -25.79 32.66
CA VAL A 78 12.98 -24.57 33.29
C VAL A 78 11.83 -23.68 33.73
N LEU A 79 11.88 -23.22 34.98
CA LEU A 79 10.91 -22.27 35.55
C LEU A 79 11.01 -20.92 34.81
N ARG A 80 9.88 -20.41 34.33
CA ARG A 80 9.81 -19.14 33.58
C ARG A 80 9.04 -18.04 34.30
N ALA A 81 8.02 -18.41 35.06
CA ALA A 81 7.22 -17.45 35.81
C ALA A 81 6.55 -18.10 37.01
N ALA A 82 6.10 -17.29 37.95
CA ALA A 82 5.30 -17.69 39.08
C ALA A 82 4.19 -16.66 39.33
N THR A 83 3.04 -17.12 39.82
CA THR A 83 1.90 -16.28 40.18
C THR A 83 1.09 -16.95 41.29
N ARG A 84 -0.03 -16.34 41.69
CA ARG A 84 -1.01 -16.93 42.60
C ARG A 84 -2.37 -17.04 41.93
N THR A 85 -3.15 -18.04 42.33
CA THR A 85 -4.55 -18.16 41.89
C THR A 85 -5.41 -17.04 42.43
N THR A 86 -6.37 -16.61 41.63
CA THR A 86 -7.45 -15.70 42.02
C THR A 86 -8.68 -16.49 42.49
N THR A 87 -9.75 -15.77 42.83
CA THR A 87 -11.06 -16.35 43.19
C THR A 87 -11.48 -17.41 42.17
N GLY A 88 -11.93 -18.57 42.68
CA GLY A 88 -12.31 -19.68 41.83
C GLY A 88 -11.13 -20.56 41.35
N GLY A 89 -9.90 -20.30 41.81
CA GLY A 89 -8.73 -21.11 41.45
C GLY A 89 -8.19 -20.84 40.04
N VAL A 90 -8.52 -19.70 39.44
CA VAL A 90 -8.06 -19.32 38.11
C VAL A 90 -6.67 -18.68 38.22
N TYR A 91 -5.83 -18.84 37.22
CA TYR A 91 -4.53 -18.16 37.16
C TYR A 91 -4.21 -17.62 35.77
N ARG A 92 -3.27 -16.67 35.71
CA ARG A 92 -2.79 -16.06 34.47
C ARG A 92 -1.29 -15.78 34.55
N PHE A 93 -0.56 -16.17 33.50
CA PHE A 93 0.83 -15.78 33.27
C PHE A 93 0.98 -14.94 32.00
N SER A 94 2.06 -14.17 31.95
CA SER A 94 2.52 -13.44 30.77
C SER A 94 4.01 -13.71 30.61
N TYR A 95 4.43 -14.29 29.49
CA TYR A 95 5.83 -14.65 29.24
C TYR A 95 6.26 -14.32 27.80
N VAL A 96 7.36 -13.60 27.66
CA VAL A 96 7.98 -13.27 26.36
C VAL A 96 9.13 -14.25 26.12
N SER A 97 9.08 -15.00 25.02
CA SER A 97 10.10 -15.99 24.68
C SER A 97 11.20 -15.37 23.83
N ALA A 98 12.44 -15.32 24.29
CA ALA A 98 13.55 -14.78 23.50
C ALA A 98 13.93 -15.60 22.24
N TYR A 99 13.31 -16.77 22.04
CA TYR A 99 13.64 -17.69 20.95
C TYR A 99 12.39 -18.16 20.21
N THR A 100 12.52 -18.21 18.89
CA THR A 100 11.53 -18.76 17.95
C THR A 100 11.53 -20.29 18.01
N GLY A 101 10.41 -20.91 17.64
CA GLY A 101 10.23 -22.35 17.60
C GLY A 101 8.96 -22.81 18.30
N THR A 102 8.68 -24.11 18.27
CA THR A 102 7.55 -24.70 18.99
C THR A 102 8.02 -25.17 20.36
N TRP A 103 7.56 -24.49 21.42
CA TRP A 103 7.99 -24.75 22.79
C TRP A 103 6.86 -25.37 23.60
N ALA A 104 7.17 -26.38 24.41
CA ALA A 104 6.20 -26.98 25.32
C ALA A 104 6.21 -26.24 26.67
N PHE A 105 5.03 -25.90 27.17
CA PHE A 105 4.83 -25.28 28.46
C PHE A 105 3.90 -26.11 29.33
N ARG A 106 4.13 -26.10 30.63
CA ARG A 106 3.23 -26.71 31.63
C ARG A 106 3.15 -25.83 32.85
N THR A 107 2.12 -26.06 33.66
CA THR A 107 1.95 -25.38 34.95
C THR A 107 1.99 -26.37 36.09
N MET A 108 2.45 -25.91 37.25
CA MET A 108 2.55 -26.74 38.45
C MET A 108 2.04 -25.98 39.66
N ILE A 109 1.36 -26.68 40.57
CA ILE A 109 1.04 -26.18 41.90
C ILE A 109 2.26 -26.44 42.80
N GLY A 110 3.02 -25.39 43.10
CA GLY A 110 4.30 -25.48 43.83
C GLY A 110 5.53 -25.01 43.03
N VAL A 111 6.71 -25.15 43.63
CA VAL A 111 8.00 -24.61 43.13
C VAL A 111 8.93 -25.63 42.51
N LYS A 112 8.72 -26.93 42.76
CA LYS A 112 9.58 -28.03 42.29
C LYS A 112 8.70 -29.18 41.82
N ALA A 113 9.16 -29.95 40.84
CA ALA A 113 8.36 -31.03 40.25
C ALA A 113 8.15 -32.19 41.23
N GLU A 114 9.16 -32.49 42.04
CA GLU A 114 9.17 -33.59 43.02
C GLU A 114 8.21 -33.35 44.18
N THR A 115 7.84 -32.10 44.43
CA THR A 115 6.94 -31.68 45.52
C THR A 115 5.66 -31.00 45.00
N ALA A 116 5.40 -31.07 43.68
CA ALA A 116 4.22 -30.46 43.10
C ALA A 116 2.95 -31.22 43.50
N LEU A 117 1.93 -30.49 43.95
CA LEU A 117 0.63 -31.09 44.30
C LEU A 117 -0.14 -31.54 43.06
N ALA A 118 0.08 -30.87 41.93
CA ALA A 118 -0.45 -31.24 40.62
C ALA A 118 0.41 -30.62 39.51
N ILE A 119 0.48 -31.29 38.36
CA ILE A 119 1.17 -30.85 37.15
C ILE A 119 0.17 -30.92 35.99
N SER A 120 0.06 -29.87 35.18
CA SER A 120 -0.81 -29.89 34.01
C SER A 120 -0.20 -30.73 32.90
N ASP A 121 -1.05 -31.22 31.98
CA ASP A 121 -0.57 -31.58 30.65
C ASP A 121 0.19 -30.41 30.02
N TYR A 122 1.17 -30.71 29.19
CA TYR A 122 1.89 -29.67 28.48
C TYR A 122 1.11 -29.20 27.26
N ARG A 123 1.23 -27.91 26.95
CA ARG A 123 0.73 -27.29 25.73
C ARG A 123 1.91 -26.81 24.89
N THR A 124 1.88 -27.08 23.59
CA THR A 124 2.87 -26.57 22.66
C THR A 124 2.44 -25.21 22.16
N VAL A 125 3.36 -24.25 22.17
CA VAL A 125 3.11 -22.90 21.66
C VAL A 125 4.13 -22.61 20.55
N PRO A 126 3.67 -22.33 19.32
CA PRO A 126 4.55 -21.83 18.29
C PRO A 126 4.90 -20.36 18.60
N ILE A 127 6.19 -20.09 18.74
CA ILE A 127 6.78 -18.76 18.84
C ILE A 127 7.41 -18.44 17.49
N GLN A 128 6.85 -17.48 16.76
CA GLN A 128 7.21 -17.22 15.37
C GLN A 128 8.07 -15.96 15.21
N ASP A 129 9.13 -16.10 14.41
CA ASP A 129 10.01 -15.01 13.96
C ASP A 129 9.20 -13.89 13.30
N ARG A 130 9.14 -12.74 13.95
CA ARG A 130 8.47 -11.56 13.47
C ARG A 130 9.36 -10.87 12.45
N LYS A 131 8.93 -10.81 11.19
CA LYS A 131 9.71 -10.19 10.12
C LYS A 131 8.88 -9.46 9.08
N ILE A 132 9.44 -8.37 8.57
CA ILE A 132 8.96 -7.69 7.37
C ILE A 132 9.85 -8.08 6.20
N VAL A 133 9.27 -8.71 5.19
CA VAL A 133 9.95 -9.03 3.93
C VAL A 133 9.41 -8.11 2.84
N VAL A 134 10.30 -7.32 2.24
CA VAL A 134 10.00 -6.51 1.06
C VAL A 134 10.25 -7.36 -0.20
N ASN A 135 9.31 -7.34 -1.13
CA ASN A 135 9.47 -7.99 -2.43
C ASN A 135 10.57 -7.29 -3.24
N THR A 136 11.33 -8.05 -4.01
CA THR A 136 12.35 -7.51 -4.91
C THR A 136 11.73 -6.49 -5.88
N PRO A 137 12.15 -5.21 -5.83
CA PRO A 137 11.66 -4.20 -6.75
C PRO A 137 12.06 -4.50 -8.20
N ALA A 138 11.32 -3.93 -9.16
CA ALA A 138 11.73 -3.96 -10.55
C ALA A 138 13.08 -3.22 -10.74
N PRO A 139 13.87 -3.55 -11.78
CA PRO A 139 15.16 -2.91 -12.01
C PRO A 139 15.08 -1.39 -12.15
N TRP A 140 13.98 -0.88 -12.69
CA TRP A 140 13.63 0.54 -12.69
C TRP A 140 12.13 0.74 -12.96
N TYR A 141 11.64 1.93 -12.63
CA TYR A 141 10.29 2.40 -12.89
C TYR A 141 10.31 3.74 -13.63
N ALA A 142 9.36 3.94 -14.54
CA ALA A 142 9.12 5.26 -15.13
C ALA A 142 8.44 6.18 -14.10
N THR A 143 8.74 7.47 -14.15
CA THR A 143 8.02 8.48 -13.38
C THR A 143 6.51 8.45 -13.64
N LEU A 144 5.72 8.73 -12.60
CA LEU A 144 4.25 8.79 -12.63
C LEU A 144 3.58 7.48 -13.10
N THR A 145 4.13 6.33 -12.69
CA THR A 145 3.55 5.00 -12.95
C THR A 145 2.93 4.36 -11.72
N GLY A 146 2.98 5.02 -10.56
CA GLY A 146 2.40 4.51 -9.32
C GLY A 146 3.32 3.51 -8.62
N VAL A 147 4.62 3.80 -8.60
CA VAL A 147 5.64 2.97 -7.93
C VAL A 147 5.20 2.65 -6.51
N SER A 148 5.31 1.39 -6.12
CA SER A 148 4.93 0.94 -4.78
C SER A 148 5.92 -0.09 -4.25
N VAL A 149 6.29 0.04 -2.99
CA VAL A 149 6.96 -1.01 -2.23
C VAL A 149 5.91 -1.98 -1.75
N THR A 150 6.07 -3.25 -2.10
CA THR A 150 5.19 -4.33 -1.65
C THR A 150 5.98 -5.37 -0.89
N GLY A 151 5.28 -6.17 -0.10
CA GLY A 151 5.88 -7.21 0.68
C GLY A 151 4.89 -7.85 1.63
N LYS A 152 5.42 -8.59 2.59
CA LYS A 152 4.64 -9.34 3.57
C LYS A 152 5.29 -9.26 4.95
N MET A 153 4.47 -9.11 5.97
CA MET A 153 4.85 -9.33 7.35
C MET A 153 4.45 -10.74 7.78
N VAL A 154 5.38 -11.45 8.42
CA VAL A 154 5.14 -12.80 8.94
C VAL A 154 5.56 -12.82 10.41
N PRO A 155 4.69 -13.31 11.31
CA PRO A 155 3.26 -13.56 11.08
C PRO A 155 2.47 -12.29 10.76
N ALA A 156 1.26 -12.46 10.21
CA ALA A 156 0.41 -11.35 9.81
C ALA A 156 -0.17 -10.61 11.02
N GLU A 157 -0.19 -9.27 10.98
CA GLU A 157 -0.91 -8.40 11.92
C GLU A 157 -1.98 -7.58 11.20
N PRO A 158 -3.17 -8.15 10.94
CA PRO A 158 -4.21 -7.46 10.20
C PRO A 158 -4.47 -6.03 10.73
N GLY A 159 -4.39 -5.04 9.84
CA GLY A 159 -4.65 -3.64 10.20
C GLY A 159 -3.50 -2.90 10.88
N LYS A 160 -2.36 -3.55 11.17
CA LYS A 160 -1.17 -2.88 11.70
C LYS A 160 -0.62 -1.90 10.65
N GLU A 161 -0.28 -0.70 11.12
CA GLU A 161 0.36 0.32 10.27
C GLU A 161 1.85 0.05 10.09
N LEU A 162 2.27 0.19 8.84
CA LEU A 162 3.64 0.17 8.40
C LEU A 162 4.01 1.52 7.81
N ALA A 163 5.25 1.95 8.05
CA ALA A 163 5.83 3.15 7.47
C ALA A 163 6.88 2.77 6.43
N LEU A 164 6.76 3.36 5.24
CA LEU A 164 7.84 3.42 4.26
C LEU A 164 8.78 4.55 4.66
N GLN A 165 10.06 4.24 4.80
CA GLN A 165 11.11 5.21 5.06
C GLN A 165 12.10 5.23 3.90
N GLU A 166 12.63 6.41 3.59
CA GLU A 166 13.71 6.64 2.63
C GLU A 166 14.98 7.06 3.37
N TYR A 167 16.10 6.50 2.95
CA TYR A 167 17.41 6.82 3.47
C TYR A 167 17.91 8.16 2.93
N LEU A 168 18.34 9.06 3.82
CA LEU A 168 18.88 10.37 3.47
C LEU A 168 20.41 10.45 3.57
N GLY A 169 21.08 9.36 3.95
CA GLY A 169 22.51 9.36 4.27
C GLY A 169 22.80 9.50 5.77
N SER A 170 24.01 9.13 6.18
CA SER A 170 24.51 9.26 7.57
C SER A 170 23.57 8.69 8.64
N GLY A 171 22.95 7.54 8.39
CA GLY A 171 22.02 6.89 9.32
C GLY A 171 20.63 7.53 9.40
N ARG A 172 20.37 8.63 8.67
CA ARG A 172 19.10 9.35 8.73
C ARG A 172 18.07 8.73 7.78
N TRP A 173 16.86 8.57 8.30
CA TRP A 173 15.71 8.07 7.56
C TRP A 173 14.57 9.08 7.63
N ARG A 174 13.83 9.24 6.54
CA ARG A 174 12.65 10.10 6.46
C ARG A 174 11.42 9.26 6.17
N LEU A 175 10.31 9.56 6.84
CA LEU A 175 9.01 9.00 6.52
C LEU A 175 8.55 9.44 5.12
N VAL A 176 8.16 8.48 4.30
CA VAL A 176 7.65 8.70 2.95
C VAL A 176 6.14 8.47 2.87
N ASN A 177 5.68 7.33 3.39
CA ASN A 177 4.29 6.93 3.30
C ASN A 177 3.92 5.95 4.42
N ILE A 178 2.62 5.79 4.66
CA ILE A 178 2.05 4.89 5.65
C ILE A 178 0.93 4.08 5.00
N ALA A 179 0.86 2.80 5.32
CA ALA A 179 -0.24 1.94 4.91
C ALA A 179 -0.50 0.89 5.98
N LYS A 180 -1.72 0.34 5.98
CA LYS A 180 -2.06 -0.83 6.79
C LYS A 180 -1.79 -2.09 5.98
N MET A 181 -1.32 -3.14 6.65
CA MET A 181 -1.26 -4.47 6.04
C MET A 181 -2.64 -5.13 6.03
N ASP A 182 -2.86 -6.01 5.05
CA ASP A 182 -4.09 -6.78 4.90
C ASP A 182 -4.17 -7.96 5.89
N ALA A 183 -5.27 -8.71 5.84
CA ALA A 183 -5.48 -9.87 6.72
C ALA A 183 -4.46 -11.01 6.53
N ALA A 184 -3.83 -11.07 5.35
CA ALA A 184 -2.78 -12.04 5.05
C ALA A 184 -1.37 -11.50 5.35
N GLY A 185 -1.26 -10.28 5.88
CA GLY A 185 0.01 -9.62 6.21
C GLY A 185 0.69 -8.94 5.02
N ASN A 186 0.05 -8.89 3.84
CA ASN A 186 0.63 -8.18 2.70
C ASN A 186 0.45 -6.67 2.86
N PHE A 187 1.40 -5.91 2.33
CA PHE A 187 1.33 -4.46 2.32
C PHE A 187 1.69 -3.87 0.96
N ARG A 188 1.21 -2.65 0.72
CA ARG A 188 1.55 -1.84 -0.45
C ARG A 188 1.70 -0.38 -0.03
N LEU A 189 2.91 0.15 -0.16
CA LEU A 189 3.26 1.53 0.20
C LEU A 189 3.64 2.28 -1.08
N ARG A 190 2.87 3.30 -1.47
CA ARG A 190 3.18 4.11 -2.65
C ARG A 190 4.42 4.97 -2.41
N MET A 191 5.23 5.13 -3.44
CA MET A 191 6.41 5.99 -3.45
C MET A 191 6.14 7.21 -4.35
N PRO A 192 6.41 8.45 -3.89
CA PRO A 192 6.46 9.61 -4.78
C PRO A 192 7.41 9.37 -5.96
N ASP A 193 6.88 9.41 -7.17
CA ASP A 193 7.57 9.03 -8.41
C ASP A 193 7.55 10.12 -9.48
N ASP A 194 7.36 11.37 -9.06
CA ASP A 194 7.45 12.57 -9.88
C ASP A 194 8.90 13.07 -10.05
N LEU A 195 9.80 12.68 -9.15
CA LEU A 195 11.22 13.02 -9.24
C LEU A 195 12.07 11.76 -9.52
N PRO A 196 12.69 11.64 -10.72
CA PRO A 196 13.65 10.59 -11.04
C PRO A 196 14.80 10.57 -10.04
N ALA A 197 15.00 9.42 -9.40
CA ALA A 197 16.07 9.21 -8.43
C ALA A 197 16.26 7.72 -8.18
N THR A 198 17.47 7.35 -7.76
CA THR A 198 17.72 6.08 -7.08
C THR A 198 17.53 6.30 -5.58
N ARG A 199 16.69 5.50 -4.96
CA ARG A 199 16.25 5.66 -3.56
C ARG A 199 16.48 4.35 -2.82
N THR A 200 17.09 4.43 -1.65
CA THR A 200 17.17 3.31 -0.72
C THR A 200 16.05 3.46 0.29
N VAL A 201 15.21 2.44 0.42
CA VAL A 201 14.01 2.46 1.26
C VAL A 201 13.97 1.27 2.20
N ARG A 202 13.20 1.38 3.28
CA ARG A 202 12.85 0.27 4.17
C ARG A 202 11.41 0.42 4.67
N VAL A 203 10.84 -0.68 5.13
CA VAL A 203 9.51 -0.69 5.75
C VAL A 203 9.66 -1.01 7.23
N VAL A 204 8.93 -0.27 8.08
CA VAL A 204 8.98 -0.42 9.53
C VAL A 204 7.59 -0.49 10.16
N THR A 205 7.43 -1.19 11.28
CA THR A 205 6.18 -1.15 12.05
C THR A 205 5.98 0.19 12.76
N ARG A 206 4.73 0.62 12.90
CA ARG A 206 4.37 1.85 13.62
C ARG A 206 3.65 1.60 14.95
N TYR A 207 3.61 2.65 15.77
CA TYR A 207 2.98 2.68 17.11
C TYR A 207 3.47 1.55 18.01
N VAL A 208 4.78 1.38 18.04
CA VAL A 208 5.50 0.48 18.94
C VAL A 208 6.71 1.24 19.47
N THR A 209 7.24 0.80 20.61
CA THR A 209 8.49 1.38 21.12
C THR A 209 9.65 1.01 20.19
N GLN A 210 10.76 1.74 20.26
CA GLN A 210 11.89 1.50 19.36
C GLN A 210 12.49 0.09 19.48
N SER A 211 12.45 -0.49 20.68
CA SER A 211 12.88 -1.87 20.93
C SER A 211 11.96 -2.93 20.32
N GLU A 212 10.72 -2.58 19.98
CA GLU A 212 9.71 -3.47 19.39
C GLU A 212 9.48 -3.19 17.89
N MET A 213 10.24 -2.22 17.32
CA MET A 213 10.12 -1.87 15.91
C MET A 213 10.77 -2.96 15.07
N GLU A 214 9.99 -3.49 14.13
CA GLU A 214 10.52 -4.31 13.07
C GLU A 214 10.97 -3.48 11.87
N TYR A 215 12.05 -3.94 11.24
CA TYR A 215 12.65 -3.32 10.09
C TYR A 215 12.81 -4.35 8.97
N SER A 216 12.33 -4.03 7.78
CA SER A 216 12.74 -4.79 6.60
C SER A 216 14.21 -4.58 6.29
N ALA A 217 14.81 -5.53 5.57
CA ALA A 217 16.04 -5.25 4.83
C ALA A 217 15.84 -4.03 3.91
N PRO A 218 16.86 -3.17 3.72
CA PRO A 218 16.79 -2.08 2.77
C PRO A 218 16.61 -2.60 1.34
N ALA A 219 15.80 -1.89 0.55
CA ALA A 219 15.60 -2.15 -0.87
C ALA A 219 15.94 -0.89 -1.68
N THR A 220 16.46 -1.09 -2.90
CA THR A 220 16.76 0.01 -3.83
C THR A 220 15.68 0.12 -4.89
N ILE A 221 15.14 1.32 -5.06
CA ILE A 221 14.20 1.66 -6.13
C ILE A 221 14.88 2.64 -7.07
N VAL A 222 14.83 2.35 -8.37
CA VAL A 222 15.34 3.25 -9.40
C VAL A 222 14.15 3.84 -10.16
N ILE A 223 13.96 5.16 -10.05
CA ILE A 223 12.91 5.90 -10.78
C ILE A 223 13.60 6.72 -11.87
N LYS A 224 13.19 6.55 -13.13
CA LYS A 224 13.75 7.24 -14.29
C LYS A 224 12.69 8.11 -14.96
N ALA A 225 13.11 9.28 -15.45
CA ALA A 225 12.26 10.06 -16.36
C ALA A 225 12.04 9.24 -17.62
N ALA A 226 10.78 9.06 -17.99
CA ALA A 226 10.39 8.43 -19.24
C ALA A 226 9.13 9.12 -19.77
N LEU A 227 9.02 9.25 -21.08
CA LEU A 227 7.91 9.94 -21.73
C LEU A 227 6.55 9.27 -21.42
N ASN A 228 6.55 7.93 -21.32
CA ASN A 228 5.37 7.13 -21.02
C ASN A 228 4.11 7.57 -21.81
N PRO A 229 4.19 7.67 -23.15
CA PRO A 229 3.08 8.18 -23.94
C PRO A 229 1.90 7.20 -23.90
N LYS A 230 0.69 7.72 -23.69
CA LYS A 230 -0.56 6.98 -23.81
C LYS A 230 -1.48 7.72 -24.77
N VAL A 231 -2.07 7.00 -25.72
CA VAL A 231 -2.87 7.57 -26.79
C VAL A 231 -4.29 7.03 -26.70
N TYR A 232 -5.26 7.93 -26.68
CA TYR A 232 -6.68 7.59 -26.57
C TYR A 232 -7.47 8.18 -27.73
N ALA A 233 -8.53 7.49 -28.14
CA ALA A 233 -9.52 8.03 -29.07
C ALA A 233 -10.25 9.22 -28.42
N VAL A 234 -10.61 10.23 -29.22
CA VAL A 234 -11.32 11.41 -28.76
C VAL A 234 -12.78 11.33 -29.18
N SER A 235 -13.68 11.57 -28.23
CA SER A 235 -15.12 11.76 -28.51
C SER A 235 -15.48 13.23 -28.42
N ALA A 236 -16.65 13.62 -28.96
CA ALA A 236 -17.14 14.99 -28.86
C ALA A 236 -17.28 15.47 -27.40
N ALA A 237 -17.63 14.57 -26.48
CA ALA A 237 -17.74 14.87 -25.05
C ALA A 237 -16.41 15.26 -24.39
N MET A 238 -15.27 14.94 -25.01
CA MET A 238 -13.94 15.34 -24.53
C MET A 238 -13.50 16.71 -25.04
N VAL A 239 -14.20 17.27 -26.03
CA VAL A 239 -13.89 18.56 -26.67
C VAL A 239 -15.12 19.48 -26.83
N PRO A 240 -16.03 19.58 -25.84
CA PRO A 240 -17.29 20.32 -25.98
C PRO A 240 -17.10 21.82 -26.27
N TYR A 241 -15.98 22.41 -25.88
CA TYR A 241 -15.71 23.85 -26.07
C TYR A 241 -14.75 24.14 -27.22
N THR A 242 -13.91 23.16 -27.55
CA THR A 242 -12.85 23.27 -28.58
C THR A 242 -13.25 22.67 -29.92
N TYR A 243 -14.41 22.02 -30.03
CA TYR A 243 -14.99 21.53 -31.27
C TYR A 243 -16.44 21.99 -31.43
N ARG A 244 -16.87 22.21 -32.67
CA ARG A 244 -18.26 22.48 -33.06
C ARG A 244 -18.50 22.05 -34.51
N ALA A 245 -19.76 21.97 -34.92
CA ALA A 245 -20.09 21.72 -36.32
C ALA A 245 -19.40 22.76 -37.23
N GLY A 246 -18.85 22.32 -38.37
CA GLY A 246 -18.06 23.16 -39.28
C GLY A 246 -16.55 23.17 -39.00
N CYS A 247 -16.08 22.55 -37.91
CA CYS A 247 -14.65 22.33 -37.71
C CYS A 247 -14.08 21.37 -38.77
N PRO A 248 -12.85 21.61 -39.26
CA PRO A 248 -12.27 20.84 -40.37
C PRO A 248 -11.84 19.42 -39.98
N VAL A 249 -11.87 19.09 -38.69
CA VAL A 249 -11.48 17.78 -38.15
C VAL A 249 -12.51 17.32 -37.15
N ARG A 250 -13.08 16.15 -37.41
CA ARG A 250 -14.02 15.50 -36.49
C ARG A 250 -13.28 14.95 -35.28
N PRO A 251 -13.91 14.86 -34.10
CA PRO A 251 -13.29 14.30 -32.89
C PRO A 251 -12.71 12.89 -33.10
N SER A 252 -13.35 12.06 -33.94
CA SER A 252 -12.88 10.71 -34.29
C SER A 252 -11.50 10.68 -34.98
N SER A 253 -11.09 11.78 -35.62
CA SER A 253 -9.77 11.95 -36.26
C SER A 253 -8.76 12.64 -35.34
N LEU A 254 -9.14 12.93 -34.09
CA LEU A 254 -8.27 13.45 -33.05
C LEU A 254 -7.86 12.34 -32.07
N ARG A 255 -6.75 12.55 -31.38
CA ARG A 255 -6.24 11.68 -30.32
C ARG A 255 -5.86 12.53 -29.11
N LEU A 256 -6.16 12.01 -27.94
CA LEU A 256 -5.62 12.49 -26.68
C LEU A 256 -4.29 11.79 -26.45
N LEU A 257 -3.20 12.56 -26.55
CA LEU A 257 -1.87 12.13 -26.16
C LEU A 257 -1.61 12.59 -24.72
N GLN A 258 -1.49 11.63 -23.82
CA GLN A 258 -0.98 11.86 -22.49
C GLN A 258 0.50 11.49 -22.42
N LEU A 259 1.33 12.36 -21.87
CA LEU A 259 2.77 12.13 -21.78
C LEU A 259 3.38 12.82 -20.56
N ASN A 260 4.58 12.41 -20.19
CA ASN A 260 5.35 13.02 -19.12
C ASN A 260 6.24 14.16 -19.65
N TYR A 261 6.39 15.24 -18.90
CA TYR A 261 7.27 16.37 -19.22
C TYR A 261 7.96 16.93 -17.97
N TRP A 262 9.07 17.65 -18.13
CA TRP A 262 9.70 18.37 -17.01
C TRP A 262 9.01 19.70 -16.75
N GLY A 263 8.58 19.93 -15.52
CA GLY A 263 8.03 21.20 -15.07
C GLY A 263 9.12 22.21 -14.76
N PHE A 264 8.73 23.49 -14.66
CA PHE A 264 9.60 24.55 -14.16
C PHE A 264 10.04 24.35 -12.70
N ASP A 265 9.33 23.51 -11.94
CA ASP A 265 9.68 23.12 -10.56
C ASP A 265 10.74 22.02 -10.49
N GLY A 266 11.27 21.58 -11.64
CA GLY A 266 12.26 20.51 -11.71
C GLY A 266 11.70 19.13 -11.36
N ARG A 267 10.37 18.93 -11.44
CA ARG A 267 9.70 17.63 -11.31
C ARG A 267 9.09 17.18 -12.63
N VAL A 268 8.81 15.89 -12.76
CA VAL A 268 8.09 15.34 -13.92
C VAL A 268 6.59 15.42 -13.66
N HIS A 269 5.85 15.94 -14.64
CA HIS A 269 4.41 16.11 -14.62
C HIS A 269 3.75 15.34 -15.76
N ARG A 270 2.44 15.12 -15.66
CA ARG A 270 1.62 14.51 -16.72
C ARG A 270 0.88 15.59 -17.50
N GLY A 271 1.08 15.62 -18.82
CA GLY A 271 0.43 16.55 -19.74
C GLY A 271 -0.58 15.86 -20.65
N GLU A 272 -1.45 16.68 -21.24
CA GLU A 272 -2.48 16.28 -22.19
C GLU A 272 -2.48 17.16 -23.44
N LEU A 273 -2.36 16.55 -24.62
CA LEU A 273 -2.52 17.21 -25.91
C LEU A 273 -3.63 16.53 -26.71
N ILE A 274 -4.51 17.33 -27.31
CA ILE A 274 -5.42 16.87 -28.36
C ILE A 274 -4.78 17.23 -29.70
N LEU A 275 -4.54 16.21 -30.53
CA LEU A 275 -3.82 16.31 -31.79
C LEU A 275 -4.60 15.54 -32.86
N ARG A 276 -4.36 15.83 -34.13
CA ARG A 276 -4.74 14.90 -35.20
C ARG A 276 -4.00 13.58 -35.03
N ASP A 277 -4.67 12.47 -35.33
CA ASP A 277 -4.09 11.13 -35.26
C ASP A 277 -2.69 11.01 -35.93
N ALA A 278 -2.54 11.53 -37.14
CA ALA A 278 -1.29 11.52 -37.90
C ALA A 278 -0.19 12.43 -37.32
N ALA A 279 -0.52 13.36 -36.42
CA ALA A 279 0.46 14.20 -35.73
C ALA A 279 1.07 13.50 -34.50
N VAL A 280 0.41 12.49 -33.95
CA VAL A 280 0.80 11.84 -32.69
C VAL A 280 2.22 11.27 -32.73
N PRO A 281 2.64 10.49 -33.76
CA PRO A 281 3.99 9.93 -33.78
C PRO A 281 5.07 11.03 -33.80
N LYS A 282 4.84 12.11 -34.55
CA LYS A 282 5.75 13.26 -34.61
C LYS A 282 5.88 13.93 -33.25
N MET A 283 4.76 14.14 -32.56
CA MET A 283 4.76 14.74 -31.22
C MET A 283 5.44 13.84 -30.19
N ILE A 284 5.28 12.51 -30.25
CA ILE A 284 6.01 11.58 -29.38
C ILE A 284 7.53 11.75 -29.58
N THR A 285 8.01 11.85 -30.83
CA THR A 285 9.43 12.12 -31.11
C THR A 285 9.90 13.43 -30.52
N VAL A 286 9.15 14.52 -30.73
CA VAL A 286 9.46 15.86 -30.19
C VAL A 286 9.54 15.84 -28.67
N TRP A 287 8.54 15.27 -28.01
CA TRP A 287 8.48 15.25 -26.55
C TRP A 287 9.49 14.31 -25.92
N ASN A 288 9.91 13.25 -26.62
CA ASN A 288 11.01 12.41 -26.16
C ASN A 288 12.33 13.20 -26.10
N SER A 289 12.66 13.96 -27.15
CA SER A 289 13.83 14.83 -27.17
C SER A 289 13.74 15.95 -26.12
N THR A 290 12.55 16.54 -25.97
CA THR A 290 12.29 17.62 -25.02
C THR A 290 12.44 17.16 -23.57
N LEU A 291 11.91 15.97 -23.24
CA LEU A 291 12.07 15.35 -21.92
C LEU A 291 13.53 15.00 -21.62
N ALA A 292 14.25 14.42 -22.58
CA ALA A 292 15.66 14.07 -22.43
C ALA A 292 16.53 15.32 -22.17
N ALA A 293 16.23 16.43 -22.85
CA ALA A 293 16.90 17.71 -22.66
C ALA A 293 16.45 18.49 -21.41
N LYS A 294 15.47 17.96 -20.65
CA LYS A 294 14.88 18.64 -19.48
C LYS A 294 14.36 20.04 -19.79
N PHE A 295 13.87 20.27 -21.01
CA PHE A 295 13.30 21.57 -21.36
C PHE A 295 12.00 21.78 -20.54
N PRO A 296 11.89 22.88 -19.78
CA PRO A 296 10.80 23.05 -18.84
C PRO A 296 9.52 23.48 -19.56
N ILE A 297 8.41 22.85 -19.19
CA ILE A 297 7.06 23.18 -19.63
C ILE A 297 6.26 23.64 -18.42
N ARG A 298 5.57 24.77 -18.53
CA ARG A 298 4.80 25.31 -17.40
C ARG A 298 3.61 24.42 -17.09
N GLN A 299 2.80 24.18 -18.10
CA GLN A 299 1.72 23.21 -18.06
C GLN A 299 1.36 22.77 -19.48
N MET A 300 0.71 21.61 -19.57
CA MET A 300 0.26 21.04 -20.84
C MET A 300 -1.15 20.50 -20.63
N ARG A 301 -2.14 21.37 -20.87
CA ARG A 301 -3.56 21.07 -20.69
C ARG A 301 -4.31 21.30 -21.99
N ARG A 302 -5.37 20.52 -22.21
CA ARG A 302 -6.30 20.71 -23.32
C ARG A 302 -6.94 22.10 -23.21
N VAL A 303 -7.04 22.85 -24.32
CA VAL A 303 -7.67 24.19 -24.30
C VAL A 303 -9.13 24.14 -23.84
N ASP A 304 -9.76 22.97 -23.95
CA ASP A 304 -11.11 22.71 -23.47
C ASP A 304 -11.30 23.00 -21.98
N VAL A 305 -10.29 22.79 -21.12
CA VAL A 305 -10.37 23.11 -19.67
C VAL A 305 -10.48 24.62 -19.41
N PHE A 306 -10.18 25.45 -20.40
CA PHE A 306 -10.32 26.91 -20.36
C PHE A 306 -11.60 27.39 -21.06
N GLY A 307 -12.55 26.47 -21.30
CA GLY A 307 -13.79 26.77 -22.03
C GLY A 307 -13.54 27.12 -23.51
N GLY A 308 -12.49 26.57 -24.12
CA GLY A 308 -12.10 26.87 -25.50
C GLY A 308 -11.47 28.24 -25.70
N SER A 309 -11.29 29.03 -24.63
CA SER A 309 -10.73 30.37 -24.70
C SER A 309 -9.21 30.35 -24.85
N ASP A 310 -8.77 30.78 -26.03
CA ASP A 310 -7.36 30.92 -26.36
C ASP A 310 -6.64 31.91 -25.45
N ILE A 311 -7.24 33.07 -25.19
CA ILE A 311 -6.70 34.10 -24.31
C ILE A 311 -6.47 33.57 -22.89
N LYS A 312 -7.45 32.83 -22.34
CA LYS A 312 -7.30 32.24 -20.99
C LYS A 312 -6.22 31.16 -20.96
N SER A 313 -6.14 30.33 -22.00
CA SER A 313 -5.10 29.30 -22.13
C SER A 313 -3.70 29.93 -22.24
N MET A 314 -3.55 30.97 -23.06
CA MET A 314 -2.27 31.68 -23.22
C MET A 314 -1.86 32.41 -21.94
N ALA A 315 -2.79 33.14 -21.30
CA ALA A 315 -2.49 33.85 -20.06
C ALA A 315 -2.10 32.90 -18.91
N ALA A 316 -2.56 31.64 -18.96
CA ALA A 316 -2.15 30.59 -18.04
C ALA A 316 -0.79 29.97 -18.40
N ASP A 317 -0.10 30.42 -19.44
CA ASP A 317 1.19 29.89 -19.89
C ASP A 317 1.12 28.42 -20.33
N ASN A 318 0.02 28.07 -21.01
CA ASN A 318 -0.24 26.70 -21.40
C ASN A 318 0.54 26.29 -22.66
N THR A 319 0.93 25.01 -22.72
CA THR A 319 1.36 24.33 -23.95
C THR A 319 0.19 23.52 -24.50
N SER A 320 -0.25 23.78 -25.74
CA SER A 320 -1.47 23.17 -26.27
C SER A 320 -1.50 23.08 -27.80
N ALA A 321 -2.40 22.24 -28.34
CA ALA A 321 -2.42 21.92 -29.77
C ALA A 321 -3.78 22.11 -30.46
N PHE A 322 -4.85 21.41 -30.08
CA PHE A 322 -6.15 21.58 -30.75
C PHE A 322 -7.03 22.65 -30.09
N ASN A 323 -7.51 23.58 -30.90
CA ASN A 323 -8.62 24.49 -30.58
C ASN A 323 -9.25 24.93 -31.90
N CYS A 324 -10.45 24.44 -32.22
CA CYS A 324 -11.16 24.88 -33.42
C CYS A 324 -11.76 26.27 -33.20
N ARG A 325 -11.14 27.28 -33.80
CA ARG A 325 -11.52 28.68 -33.67
C ARG A 325 -10.97 29.50 -34.84
N ARG A 326 -11.49 30.72 -34.96
CA ARG A 326 -10.85 31.75 -35.80
C ARG A 326 -9.53 32.20 -35.15
N VAL A 327 -8.63 32.78 -35.93
CA VAL A 327 -7.35 33.32 -35.44
C VAL A 327 -7.60 34.42 -34.40
N THR A 328 -6.74 34.50 -33.37
CA THR A 328 -6.92 35.47 -32.28
C THR A 328 -6.48 36.85 -32.76
N GLY A 329 -7.44 37.76 -32.89
CA GLY A 329 -7.20 39.09 -33.49
C GLY A 329 -7.38 39.13 -35.01
N ASP A 330 -7.72 38.01 -35.66
CA ASP A 330 -8.16 37.97 -37.06
C ASP A 330 -9.40 37.07 -37.19
N PRO A 331 -10.60 37.66 -37.26
CA PRO A 331 -11.83 36.91 -37.35
C PRO A 331 -12.10 36.36 -38.75
N TYR A 332 -11.25 36.55 -39.77
CA TYR A 332 -11.53 36.04 -41.13
C TYR A 332 -10.80 34.73 -41.45
N SER A 333 -9.75 34.41 -40.69
CA SER A 333 -8.93 33.21 -40.91
C SER A 333 -9.22 32.13 -39.86
N LEU A 334 -9.28 30.87 -40.29
CA LEU A 334 -9.35 29.73 -39.37
C LEU A 334 -7.96 29.46 -38.79
N SER A 335 -7.87 29.26 -37.48
CA SER A 335 -6.59 28.98 -36.82
C SER A 335 -6.01 27.63 -37.27
N PRO A 336 -4.69 27.52 -37.50
CA PRO A 336 -3.98 26.25 -37.72
C PRO A 336 -4.26 25.19 -36.64
N HIS A 337 -4.51 25.62 -35.40
CA HIS A 337 -4.91 24.75 -34.28
C HIS A 337 -6.24 24.02 -34.53
N SER A 338 -7.10 24.54 -35.40
CA SER A 338 -8.38 23.91 -35.78
C SER A 338 -8.18 22.61 -36.57
N TYR A 339 -7.00 22.41 -37.15
CA TYR A 339 -6.67 21.22 -37.93
C TYR A 339 -5.98 20.13 -37.09
N GLY A 340 -5.73 20.39 -35.81
CA GLY A 340 -5.06 19.45 -34.89
C GLY A 340 -3.58 19.21 -35.18
N TRP A 341 -2.97 20.04 -36.02
CA TRP A 341 -1.56 19.93 -36.39
C TRP A 341 -0.66 20.89 -35.63
N ALA A 342 -1.14 22.09 -35.31
CA ALA A 342 -0.32 23.11 -34.68
C ALA A 342 -0.09 22.86 -33.18
N ILE A 343 0.96 23.47 -32.65
CA ILE A 343 1.26 23.47 -31.21
C ILE A 343 1.86 24.81 -30.78
N ASP A 344 1.39 25.30 -29.64
CA ASP A 344 1.93 26.46 -28.93
C ASP A 344 2.62 25.96 -27.65
N ILE A 345 3.80 26.48 -27.32
CA ILE A 345 4.61 26.04 -26.17
C ILE A 345 4.92 27.22 -25.25
N ASN A 346 4.61 27.08 -23.95
CA ASN A 346 4.84 28.06 -22.88
C ASN A 346 4.52 29.49 -23.35
N THR A 347 3.24 29.71 -23.59
CA THR A 347 2.68 30.91 -24.23
C THR A 347 3.07 32.23 -23.55
N VAL A 348 3.40 32.24 -22.25
CA VAL A 348 3.92 33.45 -21.57
C VAL A 348 5.41 33.66 -21.84
N GLU A 349 6.23 32.60 -21.82
CA GLU A 349 7.66 32.68 -22.19
C GLU A 349 7.89 32.96 -23.69
N ASN A 350 6.89 32.68 -24.51
CA ASN A 350 6.95 32.76 -25.96
C ASN A 350 5.76 33.55 -26.53
N PRO A 351 5.63 34.85 -26.21
CA PRO A 351 4.48 35.64 -26.63
C PRO A 351 4.44 35.81 -28.16
N TYR A 352 3.25 36.09 -28.71
CA TYR A 352 3.06 36.38 -30.13
C TYR A 352 2.64 37.84 -30.36
N LEU A 353 3.10 38.41 -31.47
CA LEU A 353 2.72 39.76 -31.91
C LEU A 353 1.56 39.67 -32.90
N ALA A 354 0.37 40.10 -32.48
CA ALA A 354 -0.83 40.08 -33.33
C ALA A 354 -0.77 41.11 -34.46
N ALA A 355 -1.62 40.93 -35.47
CA ALA A 355 -1.72 41.83 -36.63
C ALA A 355 -2.02 43.29 -36.24
N ASN A 356 -2.71 43.53 -35.12
CA ASN A 356 -2.99 44.87 -34.60
C ASN A 356 -1.84 45.48 -33.77
N GLY A 357 -0.67 44.83 -33.68
CA GLY A 357 0.49 45.31 -32.94
C GLY A 357 0.48 45.00 -31.44
N VAL A 358 -0.54 44.26 -30.95
CA VAL A 358 -0.64 43.88 -29.54
C VAL A 358 0.09 42.55 -29.28
N TRP A 359 0.87 42.51 -28.21
CA TRP A 359 1.51 41.28 -27.73
C TRP A 359 0.57 40.48 -26.84
N TYR A 360 0.50 39.18 -27.09
CA TYR A 360 -0.28 38.24 -26.30
C TYR A 360 0.60 37.07 -25.81
N PRO A 361 0.30 36.51 -24.63
CA PRO A 361 -0.62 37.07 -23.64
C PRO A 361 -0.03 38.34 -23.00
N SER A 362 -0.87 39.19 -22.40
CA SER A 362 -0.44 40.48 -21.83
C SER A 362 0.56 40.33 -20.68
N ASN A 363 0.57 39.19 -20.00
CA ASN A 363 1.55 38.84 -18.97
C ASN A 363 2.87 38.27 -19.53
N GLY A 364 3.03 38.15 -20.86
CA GLY A 364 4.25 37.72 -21.54
C GLY A 364 5.21 38.85 -21.92
N THR A 365 4.90 40.11 -21.58
CA THR A 365 5.68 41.29 -22.02
C THR A 365 7.15 41.26 -21.61
N ALA A 366 7.46 40.64 -20.47
CA ALA A 366 8.82 40.46 -19.98
C ALA A 366 9.70 39.57 -20.89
N TYR A 367 9.11 38.85 -21.85
CA TYR A 367 9.77 37.91 -22.76
C TYR A 367 9.80 38.38 -24.22
N ILE A 368 9.29 39.58 -24.50
CA ILE A 368 9.38 40.21 -25.83
C ILE A 368 10.84 40.43 -26.21
N LYS A 369 11.62 41.01 -25.30
CA LYS A 369 13.07 41.07 -25.45
C LYS A 369 13.63 39.66 -25.25
N ARG A 370 14.15 39.07 -26.33
CA ARG A 370 14.64 37.69 -26.34
C ARG A 370 16.00 37.51 -25.64
N SER A 371 16.51 38.54 -24.96
CA SER A 371 17.75 38.53 -24.19
C SER A 371 17.56 39.18 -22.82
N PRO A 372 18.12 38.60 -21.73
CA PRO A 372 18.83 37.32 -21.70
C PRO A 372 17.90 36.13 -21.92
N ALA A 373 18.43 35.01 -22.37
CA ALA A 373 17.67 33.76 -22.48
C ALA A 373 17.25 33.28 -21.08
N ARG A 374 15.98 32.88 -20.95
CA ARG A 374 15.38 32.36 -19.70
C ARG A 374 14.81 30.95 -19.93
N PRO A 375 14.68 30.13 -18.88
CA PRO A 375 14.09 28.79 -19.00
C PRO A 375 12.71 28.83 -19.69
N GLY A 376 12.45 27.88 -20.58
CA GLY A 376 11.18 27.74 -21.30
C GLY A 376 11.00 28.64 -22.53
N MET A 377 11.93 29.58 -22.77
CA MET A 377 11.96 30.35 -24.01
C MET A 377 12.44 29.49 -25.19
N LEU A 378 11.81 29.68 -26.34
CA LEU A 378 12.15 29.06 -27.61
C LEU A 378 13.11 29.94 -28.41
N PHE A 379 14.18 29.31 -28.87
CA PHE A 379 15.17 29.84 -29.81
C PHE A 379 15.36 28.83 -30.94
N SER A 380 15.98 29.23 -32.06
CA SER A 380 16.36 28.30 -33.13
C SER A 380 17.28 27.18 -32.64
N THR A 381 18.02 27.42 -31.56
CA THR A 381 18.93 26.46 -30.94
C THR A 381 18.28 25.54 -29.91
N SER A 382 17.07 25.86 -29.42
CA SER A 382 16.35 25.08 -28.41
C SER A 382 16.00 23.68 -28.92
N THR A 383 16.10 22.67 -28.05
CA THR A 383 15.80 21.27 -28.40
C THR A 383 14.38 21.08 -28.94
N ALA A 384 13.38 21.72 -28.32
CA ALA A 384 11.99 21.65 -28.78
C ALA A 384 11.84 22.19 -30.21
N THR A 385 12.40 23.37 -30.48
CA THR A 385 12.39 24.01 -31.81
C THR A 385 13.06 23.12 -32.87
N LYS A 386 14.28 22.62 -32.60
CA LYS A 386 15.00 21.73 -33.51
C LYS A 386 14.24 20.44 -33.79
N ALA A 387 13.64 19.84 -32.75
CA ALA A 387 12.88 18.60 -32.89
C ALA A 387 11.62 18.82 -33.74
N LEU A 388 10.89 19.91 -33.53
CA LEU A 388 9.71 20.26 -34.33
C LEU A 388 10.07 20.53 -35.78
N ILE A 389 11.09 21.34 -36.04
CA ILE A 389 11.58 21.61 -37.40
C ILE A 389 12.00 20.31 -38.10
N GLY A 390 12.70 19.42 -37.39
CA GLY A 390 13.08 18.09 -37.89
C GLY A 390 11.88 17.18 -38.22
N GLN A 391 10.71 17.41 -37.63
CA GLN A 391 9.45 16.71 -37.95
C GLN A 391 8.63 17.40 -39.06
N GLY A 392 9.20 18.42 -39.71
CA GLY A 392 8.59 19.15 -40.83
C GLY A 392 7.73 20.35 -40.42
N TYR A 393 7.92 20.88 -39.21
CA TYR A 393 7.22 22.08 -38.77
C TYR A 393 7.96 23.36 -39.16
N PHE A 394 7.19 24.39 -39.48
CA PHE A 394 7.60 25.78 -39.54
C PHE A 394 7.44 26.43 -38.15
N TRP A 395 8.33 27.35 -37.80
CA TRP A 395 8.28 28.10 -36.54
C TRP A 395 7.79 29.53 -36.79
N GLY A 396 6.71 29.93 -36.10
CA GLY A 396 6.04 31.23 -36.26
C GLY A 396 6.93 32.45 -35.94
N ALA A 397 8.04 32.26 -35.24
CA ALA A 397 9.02 33.32 -34.99
C ALA A 397 9.64 33.90 -36.26
N ASN A 398 9.56 33.17 -37.39
CA ASN A 398 10.09 33.60 -38.67
C ASN A 398 9.11 34.50 -39.47
N TRP A 399 7.90 34.76 -38.96
CA TRP A 399 7.00 35.73 -39.56
C TRP A 399 7.43 37.17 -39.26
N ALA A 400 7.04 38.12 -40.12
CA ALA A 400 7.33 39.55 -39.94
C ALA A 400 6.79 40.10 -38.60
N LYS A 401 5.61 39.60 -38.19
CA LYS A 401 5.09 39.75 -36.82
C LYS A 401 5.28 38.40 -36.14
N PRO A 402 6.30 38.25 -35.26
CA PRO A 402 6.72 36.94 -34.78
C PRO A 402 5.67 36.34 -33.86
N ASP A 403 5.49 35.03 -34.00
CA ASP A 403 4.76 34.19 -33.07
C ASP A 403 5.73 33.18 -32.44
N TYR A 404 6.28 33.52 -31.27
CA TYR A 404 7.37 32.71 -30.67
C TYR A 404 6.88 31.35 -30.17
N GLN A 405 5.63 31.24 -29.76
CA GLN A 405 5.04 30.01 -29.22
C GLN A 405 4.72 28.99 -30.32
N HIS A 406 4.41 29.47 -31.53
CA HIS A 406 3.67 28.69 -32.51
C HIS A 406 4.52 27.85 -33.47
N PHE A 407 4.08 26.61 -33.67
CA PHE A 407 4.57 25.74 -34.73
C PHE A 407 3.42 25.09 -35.49
N GLN A 408 3.56 25.00 -36.81
CA GLN A 408 2.62 24.31 -37.70
C GLN A 408 3.39 23.56 -38.80
N PRO A 409 2.80 22.54 -39.47
CA PRO A 409 3.42 21.94 -40.65
C PRO A 409 3.75 22.99 -41.72
N LYS A 410 4.84 22.74 -42.46
CA LYS A 410 5.23 23.52 -43.64
C LYS A 410 4.22 23.42 -44.77
#